data_AF-A0A661D4A2-F1
#
_entry.id   AF-A0A661D4A2-F1
#
_cell.length_a   1.000
_cell.length_b   1.000
_cell.length_c   1.000
_cell.angle_alpha   90.00
_cell.angle_beta   90.00
_cell.angle_gamma   90.00
#
_symmetry.space_group_name_H-M   'P 1'
#
loop_
_entity.id
_entity.type
_entity.pdbx_description
1 polymer ?
#
loop_
_entity_poly.entity_id
_entity_poly.type
_entity_poly.pdbx_seq_one_letter_code
_entity_poly.pdbx_strand_id
1 'polypeptide(L)'
;MTESSNSEPSTSSRTLWHQMLGRVLQELLPPVGISVHVGFPVMSESPEVDILLLRRENEDWTLAQLSRLPDGVRESRAHHIILEFKYTESINEMAFQQALGYEHLYINAQKVTNDAVQTLERCAKQTQPSRLKKWGYVRTKHQGVYQSHYPLLDQITLLSLNELSDEPHNAWVKCLDKSLAEKKKAFNLVRHSLKNVSVQLEWLVVVLWQLFFLKEGGDEMAFELTHEQLEETGKIWGDWFLRNLPVEEIIRHVGRKEILAQFKPEDILAQFNPKQRLAGLKATDILAQFNPADRLAGLKPSDRLAGLSPQEIEGYLKKLKQENNSK
;
A
#
# COMPACT_ATOMS: atom_id res chain seq x y z
N MET A 1 23.01 -31.61 -44.20
CA MET A 1 23.91 -31.47 -43.04
C MET A 1 24.78 -30.26 -43.32
N THR A 2 24.71 -29.11 -42.66
CA THR A 2 23.85 -28.59 -41.59
C THR A 2 24.15 -27.08 -41.64
N GLU A 3 23.14 -26.27 -41.94
CA GLU A 3 23.25 -24.80 -41.85
C GLU A 3 23.33 -24.43 -40.36
N SER A 4 24.45 -23.84 -39.95
CA SER A 4 24.61 -23.27 -38.62
C SER A 4 23.92 -21.91 -38.59
N SER A 5 22.68 -21.88 -38.12
CA SER A 5 21.96 -20.66 -37.78
C SER A 5 22.73 -19.94 -36.66
N ASN A 6 23.39 -18.84 -36.99
CA ASN A 6 23.82 -17.84 -36.02
C ASN A 6 22.55 -17.28 -35.36
N SER A 7 22.25 -17.74 -34.16
CA SER A 7 21.29 -17.08 -33.29
C SER A 7 21.97 -15.82 -32.76
N GLU A 8 21.36 -14.67 -33.06
CA GLU A 8 21.67 -13.42 -32.38
C GLU A 8 21.53 -13.62 -30.87
N PRO A 9 22.42 -13.03 -30.04
CA PRO A 9 22.28 -13.11 -28.60
C PRO A 9 20.93 -12.48 -28.24
N SER A 10 20.03 -13.30 -27.69
CA SER A 10 18.75 -12.87 -27.17
C SER A 10 18.96 -11.67 -26.26
N THR A 11 18.18 -10.62 -26.50
CA THR A 11 18.11 -9.39 -25.71
C THR A 11 17.99 -9.75 -24.23
N SER A 12 19.14 -9.76 -23.54
CA SER A 12 19.24 -10.07 -22.13
C SER A 12 18.34 -9.10 -21.36
N SER A 13 17.51 -9.63 -20.48
CA SER A 13 16.81 -9.04 -19.31
C SER A 13 17.25 -7.65 -18.82
N ARG A 14 17.24 -6.64 -19.71
CA ARG A 14 17.41 -5.23 -19.37
C ARG A 14 16.27 -4.88 -18.43
N THR A 15 16.68 -4.35 -17.31
CA THR A 15 16.05 -4.67 -16.04
C THR A 15 14.85 -3.75 -15.81
N LEU A 16 13.65 -4.31 -15.58
CA LEU A 16 12.40 -3.55 -15.38
C LEU A 16 12.40 -2.57 -14.18
N TRP A 17 13.50 -2.42 -13.44
CA TRP A 17 13.61 -1.63 -12.20
C TRP A 17 13.21 -0.17 -12.36
N HIS A 18 13.61 0.46 -13.45
CA HIS A 18 13.37 1.88 -13.72
C HIS A 18 11.91 2.14 -14.03
N GLN A 19 11.26 1.21 -14.73
CA GLN A 19 9.82 1.23 -14.96
C GLN A 19 9.06 1.04 -13.64
N MET A 20 9.53 0.14 -12.78
CA MET A 20 8.92 -0.11 -11.48
C MET A 20 9.03 1.10 -10.55
N LEU A 21 10.22 1.70 -10.42
CA LEU A 21 10.42 2.91 -9.64
C LEU A 21 9.64 4.09 -10.22
N GLY A 22 9.71 4.27 -11.53
CA GLY A 22 8.92 5.27 -12.24
C GLY A 22 7.44 5.14 -11.89
N ARG A 23 6.93 3.90 -11.88
CA ARG A 23 5.55 3.63 -11.49
C ARG A 23 5.27 3.95 -10.02
N VAL A 24 6.17 3.63 -9.09
CA VAL A 24 6.03 3.99 -7.67
C VAL A 24 5.91 5.50 -7.52
N LEU A 25 6.81 6.26 -8.15
CA LEU A 25 6.79 7.72 -8.05
C LEU A 25 5.56 8.33 -8.74
N GLN A 26 5.11 7.76 -9.87
CA GLN A 26 3.88 8.19 -10.56
C GLN A 26 2.60 7.98 -9.74
N GLU A 27 2.57 7.01 -8.82
CA GLU A 27 1.43 6.84 -7.90
C GLU A 27 1.62 7.65 -6.60
N LEU A 28 2.87 7.82 -6.15
CA LEU A 28 3.20 8.46 -4.88
C LEU A 28 3.15 10.00 -4.93
N LEU A 29 3.60 10.62 -6.01
CA LEU A 29 3.92 12.05 -6.05
C LEU A 29 2.82 12.95 -6.66
N PRO A 30 2.07 12.55 -7.70
CA PRO A 30 0.98 13.37 -8.23
C PRO A 30 -0.11 13.76 -7.24
N PRO A 31 -0.52 12.91 -6.26
CA PRO A 31 -1.50 13.31 -5.26
C PRO A 31 -1.04 14.47 -4.35
N VAL A 32 0.23 14.85 -4.38
CA VAL A 32 0.78 16.01 -3.65
C VAL A 32 1.30 17.11 -4.60
N GLY A 33 0.86 17.11 -5.86
CA GLY A 33 1.17 18.20 -6.82
C GLY A 33 2.59 18.14 -7.38
N ILE A 34 3.16 16.94 -7.53
CA ILE A 34 4.44 16.73 -8.22
C ILE A 34 4.20 15.83 -9.43
N SER A 35 4.46 16.37 -10.62
CA SER A 35 4.34 15.63 -11.86
C SER A 35 5.56 14.75 -12.08
N VAL A 36 5.34 13.49 -12.48
CA VAL A 36 6.40 12.49 -12.72
C VAL A 36 6.33 12.02 -14.17
N HIS A 37 7.41 12.22 -14.92
CA HIS A 37 7.52 11.76 -16.30
C HIS A 37 8.63 10.70 -16.38
N VAL A 38 8.28 9.53 -16.93
CA VAL A 38 9.19 8.40 -17.16
C VAL A 38 9.56 8.37 -18.64
N GLY A 39 10.82 8.13 -18.97
CA GLY A 39 11.24 7.94 -20.36
C GLY A 39 11.06 9.20 -21.21
N PHE A 40 11.29 10.38 -20.62
CA PHE A 40 11.17 11.65 -21.34
C PHE A 40 12.17 11.69 -22.51
N PRO A 41 11.70 11.81 -23.77
CA PRO A 41 12.60 11.81 -24.92
C PRO A 41 13.37 13.12 -24.94
N VAL A 42 14.64 13.05 -24.55
CA VAL A 42 15.57 14.18 -24.63
C VAL A 42 16.15 14.29 -26.06
N MET A 43 16.07 13.20 -26.84
CA MET A 43 16.50 13.08 -28.25
C MET A 43 15.54 12.20 -29.06
N SER A 44 15.59 12.31 -30.39
CA SER A 44 14.76 11.54 -31.33
C SER A 44 14.96 10.02 -31.22
N GLU A 45 16.17 9.60 -30.88
CA GLU A 45 16.53 8.22 -30.50
C GLU A 45 17.27 8.28 -29.15
N SER A 46 16.55 8.64 -28.09
CA SER A 46 17.10 8.62 -26.73
C SER A 46 17.48 7.19 -26.32
N PRO A 47 18.62 6.96 -25.63
CA PRO A 47 18.88 5.70 -24.98
C PRO A 47 17.68 5.35 -24.10
N GLU A 48 17.14 4.14 -24.28
CA GLU A 48 15.98 3.69 -23.54
C GLU A 48 16.23 3.77 -22.02
N VAL A 49 15.54 4.73 -21.39
CA VAL A 49 14.85 4.58 -20.11
C VAL A 49 15.71 4.44 -18.84
N ASP A 50 16.46 5.50 -18.46
CA ASP A 50 17.04 5.61 -17.09
C ASP A 50 16.70 6.93 -16.36
N ILE A 51 15.85 7.79 -16.93
CA ILE A 51 15.60 9.15 -16.44
C ILE A 51 14.15 9.33 -15.97
N LEU A 52 13.98 9.86 -14.75
CA LEU A 52 12.71 10.39 -14.26
C LEU A 52 12.79 11.90 -14.12
N LEU A 53 11.79 12.59 -14.65
CA LEU A 53 11.63 14.03 -14.44
C LEU A 53 10.55 14.27 -13.39
N LEU A 54 10.93 14.92 -12.30
CA LEU A 54 10.00 15.47 -11.32
C LEU A 54 9.82 16.96 -11.57
N ARG A 55 8.56 17.40 -11.68
CA ARG A 55 8.24 18.82 -11.81
C ARG A 55 7.38 19.26 -10.64
N ARG A 56 7.80 20.33 -10.00
CA ARG A 56 7.02 20.99 -8.94
C ARG A 56 6.24 22.17 -9.52
N GLU A 57 5.04 22.36 -9.02
CA GLU A 57 4.17 23.47 -9.41
C GLU A 57 4.39 24.72 -8.55
N ASN A 58 4.86 24.54 -7.31
CA ASN A 58 5.08 25.61 -6.34
C ASN A 58 6.57 25.97 -6.19
N GLU A 59 6.87 27.16 -5.68
CA GLU A 59 8.25 27.62 -5.41
C GLU A 59 8.93 26.86 -4.26
N ASP A 60 8.17 26.44 -3.25
CA ASP A 60 8.67 25.70 -2.09
C ASP A 60 7.96 24.36 -1.92
N TRP A 61 8.67 23.39 -1.33
CA TRP A 61 8.09 22.10 -0.97
C TRP A 61 7.10 22.24 0.18
N THR A 62 5.90 21.70 0.00
CA THR A 62 4.93 21.55 1.09
C THR A 62 5.34 20.42 2.05
N LEU A 63 4.82 20.42 3.28
CA LEU A 63 5.06 19.33 4.24
C LEU A 63 4.63 17.96 3.70
N ALA A 64 3.55 17.91 2.90
CA ALA A 64 3.07 16.68 2.29
C ALA A 64 3.98 16.18 1.16
N GLN A 65 4.64 17.09 0.43
CA GLN A 65 5.67 16.74 -0.56
C GLN A 65 6.95 16.26 0.13
N LEU A 66 7.39 17.01 1.15
CA LEU A 66 8.58 16.65 1.94
C LEU A 66 8.44 15.28 2.59
N SER A 67 7.26 14.84 3.03
CA SER A 67 7.10 13.50 3.60
C SER A 67 7.26 12.35 2.58
N ARG A 68 7.29 12.65 1.27
CA ARG A 68 7.37 11.65 0.19
C ARG A 68 8.65 11.75 -0.65
N LEU A 69 9.38 12.86 -0.55
CA LEU A 69 10.62 13.09 -1.29
C LEU A 69 11.83 12.60 -0.48
N PRO A 70 12.80 11.93 -1.12
CA PRO A 70 14.01 11.48 -0.45
C PRO A 70 14.96 12.64 -0.15
N ASP A 71 15.85 12.44 0.81
CA ASP A 71 16.99 13.34 1.03
C ASP A 71 17.78 13.53 -0.29
N GLY A 72 18.34 14.72 -0.49
CA GLY A 72 18.94 15.16 -1.75
C GLY A 72 17.93 15.89 -2.64
N VAL A 73 16.69 15.39 -2.73
CA VAL A 73 15.61 16.09 -3.45
C VAL A 73 14.95 17.17 -2.58
N ARG A 74 14.75 16.87 -1.29
CA ARG A 74 14.10 17.78 -0.32
C ARG A 74 14.82 19.12 -0.17
N GLU A 75 16.13 19.12 -0.36
CA GLU A 75 16.98 20.31 -0.25
C GLU A 75 17.07 21.09 -1.57
N SER A 76 16.58 20.50 -2.67
CA SER A 76 16.53 21.14 -3.98
C SER A 76 15.60 22.33 -3.98
N ARG A 77 16.06 23.42 -4.59
CA ARG A 77 15.23 24.58 -4.99
C ARG A 77 14.92 24.58 -6.48
N ALA A 78 15.31 23.54 -7.21
CA ALA A 78 15.06 23.46 -8.64
C ALA A 78 13.59 23.15 -8.91
N HIS A 79 13.04 23.70 -9.98
CA HIS A 79 11.67 23.39 -10.40
C HIS A 79 11.57 22.04 -11.13
N HIS A 80 12.68 21.63 -11.73
CA HIS A 80 12.81 20.45 -12.55
C HIS A 80 13.92 19.59 -11.98
N ILE A 81 13.58 18.37 -11.58
CA ILE A 81 14.57 17.44 -11.04
C ILE A 81 14.70 16.26 -11.99
N ILE A 82 15.91 16.06 -12.49
CA ILE A 82 16.26 14.94 -13.36
C ILE A 82 16.89 13.87 -12.47
N LEU A 83 16.24 12.71 -12.36
CA LEU A 83 16.78 11.57 -11.63
C LEU A 83 17.32 10.55 -12.63
N GLU A 84 18.63 10.39 -12.68
CA GLU A 84 19.30 9.37 -13.48
C GLU A 84 19.62 8.13 -12.64
N PHE A 85 19.16 6.98 -13.11
CA PHE A 85 19.26 5.72 -12.38
C PHE A 85 20.26 4.76 -13.03
N LYS A 86 21.35 4.48 -12.33
CA LYS A 86 22.29 3.42 -12.73
C LYS A 86 22.17 2.23 -11.79
N TYR A 87 21.63 1.11 -12.27
CA TYR A 87 21.32 -0.06 -11.44
C TYR A 87 22.53 -0.95 -11.15
N THR A 88 23.40 -1.18 -12.12
CA THR A 88 24.54 -2.10 -11.99
C THR A 88 25.90 -1.40 -12.04
N GLU A 89 25.94 -0.17 -12.55
CA GLU A 89 27.17 0.55 -12.83
C GLU A 89 27.69 1.32 -11.61
N SER A 90 29.01 1.37 -11.51
CA SER A 90 29.66 2.34 -10.64
C SER A 90 29.61 3.72 -11.28
N ILE A 91 29.46 4.77 -10.46
CA ILE A 91 29.69 6.14 -10.90
C ILE A 91 31.07 6.24 -11.55
N ASN A 92 31.09 6.71 -12.79
CA ASN A 92 32.27 6.87 -13.62
C ASN A 92 32.14 8.15 -14.46
N GLU A 93 33.18 8.47 -15.22
CA GLU A 93 33.23 9.69 -16.02
C GLU A 93 32.14 9.76 -17.09
N MET A 94 31.81 8.63 -17.72
CA MET A 94 30.73 8.56 -18.70
C MET A 94 29.37 8.88 -18.07
N ALA A 95 29.15 8.48 -16.82
CA ALA A 95 27.91 8.77 -16.12
C ALA A 95 27.70 10.28 -15.93
N PHE A 96 28.75 10.99 -15.51
CA PHE A 96 28.69 12.45 -15.43
C PHE A 96 28.51 13.12 -16.80
N GLN A 97 29.20 12.62 -17.84
CA GLN A 97 29.02 13.14 -19.20
C GLN A 97 27.58 12.95 -19.70
N GLN A 98 26.96 11.81 -19.40
CA GLN A 98 25.56 11.54 -19.72
C GLN A 98 24.61 12.47 -18.96
N ALA A 99 24.77 12.57 -17.64
CA ALA A 99 23.98 13.45 -16.79
C ALA A 99 24.01 14.91 -17.28
N LEU A 100 25.21 15.44 -17.54
CA LEU A 100 25.41 16.79 -18.08
C LEU A 100 24.80 16.95 -19.47
N GLY A 101 24.92 15.93 -20.33
CA GLY A 101 24.33 15.94 -21.66
C GLY A 101 22.80 16.00 -21.60
N TYR A 102 22.18 15.18 -20.75
CA TYR A 102 20.74 15.16 -20.57
C TYR A 102 20.21 16.47 -19.98
N GLU A 103 20.88 16.99 -18.97
CA GLU A 103 20.56 18.29 -18.37
C GLU A 103 20.61 19.41 -19.41
N HIS A 104 21.71 19.51 -20.16
CA HIS A 104 21.89 20.54 -21.19
C HIS A 104 20.79 20.47 -22.27
N LEU A 105 20.50 19.28 -22.78
CA LEU A 105 19.48 19.08 -23.81
C LEU A 105 18.08 19.38 -23.26
N TYR A 106 17.79 18.98 -22.02
CA TYR A 106 16.51 19.26 -21.37
C TYR A 106 16.28 20.76 -21.19
N ILE A 107 17.28 21.47 -20.67
CA ILE A 107 17.25 22.93 -20.48
C ILE A 107 16.95 23.64 -21.79
N ASN A 108 17.65 23.25 -22.87
CA ASN A 108 17.45 23.82 -24.20
C ASN A 108 16.05 23.52 -24.76
N ALA A 109 15.58 22.27 -24.62
CA ALA A 109 14.29 21.85 -25.15
C ALA A 109 13.11 22.54 -24.42
N GLN A 110 13.22 22.71 -23.11
CA GLN A 110 12.18 23.33 -22.29
C GLN A 110 12.32 24.85 -22.17
N LYS A 111 13.44 25.43 -22.65
CA LYS A 111 13.76 26.86 -22.57
C LYS A 111 13.72 27.39 -21.12
N VAL A 112 14.23 26.58 -20.19
CA VAL A 112 14.38 26.94 -18.78
C VAL A 112 15.81 27.42 -18.51
N THR A 113 16.07 27.96 -17.33
CA THR A 113 17.41 28.38 -16.90
C THR A 113 18.13 27.23 -16.18
N ASN A 114 19.47 27.29 -16.12
CA ASN A 114 20.26 26.24 -15.46
C ASN A 114 19.88 26.06 -13.98
N ASP A 115 19.63 27.16 -13.25
CA ASP A 115 19.23 27.15 -11.85
C ASP A 115 17.83 26.58 -11.59
N ALA A 116 17.01 26.46 -12.64
CA ALA A 116 15.69 25.84 -12.55
C ALA A 116 15.75 24.30 -12.61
N VAL A 117 16.91 23.72 -12.95
CA VAL A 117 17.12 22.28 -13.10
C VAL A 117 18.17 21.77 -12.10
N GLN A 118 17.94 20.60 -11.54
CA GLN A 118 18.96 19.88 -10.79
C GLN A 118 18.95 18.41 -11.19
N THR A 119 20.14 17.87 -11.42
CA THR A 119 20.31 16.45 -11.73
C THR A 119 20.74 15.69 -10.48
N LEU A 120 20.07 14.59 -10.18
CA LEU A 120 20.51 13.63 -9.18
C LEU A 120 20.90 12.34 -9.86
N GLU A 121 22.10 11.88 -9.57
CA GLU A 121 22.59 10.60 -10.05
C GLU A 121 22.56 9.58 -8.90
N ARG A 122 21.79 8.51 -9.10
CA ARG A 122 21.66 7.47 -8.09
C ARG A 122 22.77 6.43 -8.22
N CYS A 123 23.50 6.20 -7.13
CA CYS A 123 24.40 5.08 -6.96
C CYS A 123 23.73 3.93 -6.19
N ALA A 124 23.64 2.75 -6.80
CA ALA A 124 23.20 1.52 -6.13
C ALA A 124 24.31 0.86 -5.29
N LYS A 125 25.56 1.29 -5.46
CA LYS A 125 26.73 0.74 -4.78
C LYS A 125 27.26 1.77 -3.80
N GLN A 126 27.87 1.30 -2.71
CA GLN A 126 28.58 2.17 -1.80
C GLN A 126 29.60 3.01 -2.57
N THR A 127 29.57 4.32 -2.34
CA THR A 127 30.49 5.25 -2.96
C THR A 127 31.90 5.02 -2.39
N GLN A 128 32.89 4.82 -3.26
CA GLN A 128 34.27 4.63 -2.80
C GLN A 128 34.89 6.00 -2.45
N PRO A 129 35.53 6.17 -1.27
CA PRO A 129 36.12 7.44 -0.86
C PRO A 129 37.11 8.03 -1.88
N SER A 130 37.89 7.16 -2.54
CA SER A 130 38.84 7.56 -3.59
C SER A 130 38.14 8.18 -4.81
N ARG A 131 36.97 7.66 -5.20
CA ARG A 131 36.17 8.18 -6.32
C ARG A 131 35.49 9.49 -5.95
N LEU A 132 34.90 9.59 -4.77
CA LEU A 132 34.31 10.84 -4.29
C LEU A 132 35.35 11.95 -4.30
N LYS A 133 36.54 11.69 -3.73
CA LYS A 133 37.65 12.64 -3.73
C LYS A 133 38.12 13.03 -5.13
N LYS A 134 38.21 12.05 -6.06
CA LYS A 134 38.60 12.32 -7.45
C LYS A 134 37.70 13.37 -8.11
N TRP A 135 36.39 13.33 -7.84
CA TRP A 135 35.37 14.15 -8.47
C TRP A 135 34.85 15.30 -7.58
N GLY A 136 35.55 15.60 -6.49
CA GLY A 136 35.24 16.73 -5.61
C GLY A 136 33.95 16.56 -4.79
N TYR A 137 33.44 15.33 -4.65
CA TYR A 137 32.23 15.08 -3.88
C TYR A 137 32.51 15.00 -2.39
N VAL A 138 31.72 15.74 -1.62
CA VAL A 138 31.72 15.74 -0.16
C VAL A 138 30.33 15.37 0.35
N ARG A 139 30.29 14.68 1.48
CA ARG A 139 29.03 14.32 2.13
C ARG A 139 28.34 15.59 2.65
N THR A 140 27.03 15.68 2.46
CA THR A 140 26.21 16.75 3.01
C THR A 140 25.82 16.46 4.47
N LYS A 141 24.91 17.27 5.04
CA LYS A 141 24.32 16.98 6.35
C LYS A 141 23.49 15.68 6.35
N HIS A 142 23.01 15.23 5.18
CA HIS A 142 22.25 13.99 5.03
C HIS A 142 23.19 12.81 4.75
N GLN A 143 22.90 11.66 5.37
CA GLN A 143 23.62 10.43 5.10
C GLN A 143 23.30 9.95 3.68
N GLY A 144 24.31 9.49 2.94
CA GLY A 144 24.14 9.01 1.56
C GLY A 144 23.88 10.08 0.50
N VAL A 145 23.93 11.37 0.84
CA VAL A 145 23.81 12.49 -0.11
C VAL A 145 25.14 13.22 -0.21
N TYR A 146 25.65 13.35 -1.44
CA TYR A 146 26.93 13.99 -1.71
C TYR A 146 26.81 15.10 -2.75
N GLN A 147 27.57 16.17 -2.55
CA GLN A 147 27.60 17.33 -3.44
C GLN A 147 29.03 17.56 -3.94
N SER A 148 29.19 17.85 -5.23
CA SER A 148 30.50 18.23 -5.77
C SER A 148 30.79 19.70 -5.51
N HIS A 149 32.06 20.03 -5.30
CA HIS A 149 32.57 21.41 -5.31
C HIS A 149 33.24 21.78 -6.64
N TYR A 150 33.20 20.91 -7.65
CA TYR A 150 33.72 21.22 -8.98
C TYR A 150 32.65 21.94 -9.81
N PRO A 151 32.97 23.09 -10.46
CA PRO A 151 31.96 23.90 -11.14
C PRO A 151 31.16 23.22 -12.26
N LEU A 152 31.65 22.11 -12.81
CA LEU A 152 30.93 21.34 -13.82
C LEU A 152 30.00 20.29 -13.20
N LEU A 153 30.26 19.86 -11.97
CA LEU A 153 29.54 18.77 -11.30
C LEU A 153 28.75 19.24 -10.07
N ASP A 154 28.82 20.53 -9.73
CA ASP A 154 28.15 21.10 -8.56
C ASP A 154 26.63 21.21 -8.74
N GLN A 155 26.09 20.93 -9.93
CA GLN A 155 24.66 20.76 -10.21
C GLN A 155 24.21 19.30 -10.14
N ILE A 156 25.16 18.36 -10.09
CA ILE A 156 24.87 16.92 -9.96
C ILE A 156 24.99 16.53 -8.49
N THR A 157 23.90 16.08 -7.90
CA THR A 157 23.88 15.52 -6.55
C THR A 157 23.94 14.00 -6.62
N LEU A 158 24.87 13.38 -5.89
CA LEU A 158 24.93 11.92 -5.82
C LEU A 158 24.08 11.40 -4.67
N LEU A 159 23.24 10.41 -4.98
CA LEU A 159 22.38 9.73 -4.02
C LEU A 159 22.78 8.25 -3.87
N SER A 160 23.33 7.88 -2.72
CA SER A 160 23.68 6.50 -2.38
C SER A 160 22.57 5.86 -1.55
N LEU A 161 21.73 5.03 -2.18
CA LEU A 161 20.53 4.48 -1.52
C LEU A 161 20.85 3.62 -0.29
N ASN A 162 21.93 2.86 -0.34
CA ASN A 162 22.38 1.99 0.73
C ASN A 162 22.94 2.77 1.94
N GLU A 163 23.27 4.05 1.74
CA GLU A 163 23.76 4.94 2.79
C GLU A 163 22.69 5.92 3.27
N LEU A 164 21.56 6.05 2.58
CA LEU A 164 20.44 6.86 3.08
C LEU A 164 19.98 6.36 4.45
N SER A 165 19.62 7.30 5.32
CA SER A 165 19.07 6.99 6.64
C SER A 165 17.74 6.24 6.55
N ASP A 166 17.42 5.45 7.58
CA ASP A 166 16.18 4.70 7.71
C ASP A 166 15.01 5.59 8.14
N GLU A 167 14.78 6.67 7.39
CA GLU A 167 13.69 7.61 7.60
C GLU A 167 12.48 7.29 6.69
N PRO A 168 11.23 7.55 7.12
CA PRO A 168 10.03 7.21 6.34
C PRO A 168 10.01 7.79 4.92
N HIS A 169 10.53 8.99 4.71
CA HIS A 169 10.57 9.64 3.40
C HIS A 169 11.63 9.07 2.46
N ASN A 170 12.71 8.49 3.00
CA ASN A 170 13.73 7.78 2.22
C ASN A 170 13.29 6.35 1.87
N ALA A 171 12.38 5.77 2.63
CA ALA A 171 11.98 4.37 2.50
C ALA A 171 11.48 4.02 1.09
N TRP A 172 10.72 4.91 0.44
CA TRP A 172 10.18 4.67 -0.91
C TRP A 172 11.27 4.42 -1.97
N VAL A 173 12.38 5.16 -1.90
CA VAL A 173 13.51 4.95 -2.82
C VAL A 173 14.42 3.81 -2.33
N LYS A 174 14.56 3.63 -1.01
CA LYS A 174 15.36 2.53 -0.43
C LYS A 174 14.76 1.14 -0.68
N CYS A 175 13.46 1.01 -0.93
CA CYS A 175 12.84 -0.26 -1.37
C CYS A 175 13.46 -0.82 -2.67
N LEU A 176 14.22 0.00 -3.38
CA LEU A 176 14.83 -0.31 -4.68
C LEU A 176 16.37 -0.32 -4.59
N ASP A 177 16.92 -0.36 -3.37
CA ASP A 177 18.34 -0.59 -3.14
C ASP A 177 18.80 -1.93 -3.74
N LYS A 178 20.10 -2.19 -3.89
CA LYS A 178 20.54 -3.53 -4.32
C LYS A 178 20.56 -4.53 -3.15
N SER A 179 20.83 -4.05 -1.94
CA SER A 179 20.90 -4.85 -0.71
C SER A 179 19.50 -5.31 -0.29
N LEU A 180 19.29 -6.62 -0.27
CA LEU A 180 18.04 -7.23 0.19
C LEU A 180 17.71 -6.85 1.64
N ALA A 181 18.73 -6.72 2.50
CA ALA A 181 18.56 -6.31 3.89
C ALA A 181 18.06 -4.87 4.00
N GLU A 182 18.61 -3.94 3.20
CA GLU A 182 18.17 -2.54 3.18
C GLU A 182 16.78 -2.40 2.57
N LYS A 183 16.47 -3.14 1.49
CA LYS A 183 15.10 -3.21 0.95
C LYS A 183 14.12 -3.61 2.04
N LYS A 184 14.42 -4.66 2.81
CA LYS A 184 13.49 -5.19 3.82
C LYS A 184 13.19 -4.15 4.91
N LYS A 185 14.21 -3.44 5.41
CA LYS A 185 14.01 -2.32 6.35
C LYS A 185 13.10 -1.25 5.74
N ALA A 186 13.37 -0.88 4.50
CA ALA A 186 12.58 0.11 3.78
C ALA A 186 11.12 -0.31 3.58
N PHE A 187 10.85 -1.56 3.19
CA PHE A 187 9.49 -2.09 3.05
C PHE A 187 8.73 -2.08 4.38
N ASN A 188 9.39 -2.39 5.50
CA ASN A 188 8.77 -2.29 6.82
C ASN A 188 8.37 -0.84 7.15
N LEU A 189 9.22 0.14 6.85
CA LEU A 189 8.91 1.57 7.04
C LEU A 189 7.76 2.04 6.12
N VAL A 190 7.80 1.66 4.84
CA VAL A 190 6.73 1.97 3.87
C VAL A 190 5.40 1.39 4.34
N ARG A 191 5.39 0.14 4.83
CA ARG A 191 4.20 -0.56 5.30
C ARG A 191 3.47 0.21 6.41
N HIS A 192 4.20 0.75 7.38
CA HIS A 192 3.59 1.57 8.43
C HIS A 192 2.96 2.87 7.89
N SER A 193 3.42 3.33 6.72
CA SER A 193 2.98 4.56 6.05
C SER A 193 1.85 4.33 5.03
N LEU A 194 1.45 3.07 4.76
CA LEU A 194 0.42 2.73 3.76
C LEU A 194 -1.01 3.14 4.14
N LYS A 195 -1.27 3.58 5.38
CA LYS A 195 -2.64 3.85 5.85
C LYS A 195 -3.37 4.97 5.08
N ASN A 196 -2.65 5.81 4.33
CA ASN A 196 -3.19 6.97 3.60
C ASN A 196 -2.73 7.04 2.14
N VAL A 197 -2.41 5.91 1.50
CA VAL A 197 -2.04 5.88 0.07
C VAL A 197 -3.17 5.32 -0.80
N SER A 198 -3.06 5.48 -2.13
CA SER A 198 -4.03 4.90 -3.06
C SER A 198 -3.97 3.37 -3.03
N VAL A 199 -5.09 2.71 -3.32
CA VAL A 199 -5.18 1.24 -3.45
C VAL A 199 -4.18 0.73 -4.49
N GLN A 200 -3.97 1.51 -5.56
CA GLN A 200 -3.00 1.22 -6.61
C GLN A 200 -1.56 1.23 -6.09
N LEU A 201 -1.17 2.21 -5.25
CA LEU A 201 0.16 2.26 -4.66
C LEU A 201 0.35 1.12 -3.64
N GLU A 202 -0.68 0.80 -2.86
CA GLU A 202 -0.65 -0.33 -1.94
C GLU A 202 -0.41 -1.64 -2.70
N TRP A 203 -1.15 -1.88 -3.78
CA TRP A 203 -0.96 -3.04 -4.66
C TRP A 203 0.45 -3.08 -5.28
N LEU A 204 0.97 -1.93 -5.70
CA LEU A 204 2.30 -1.85 -6.29
C LEU A 204 3.40 -2.22 -5.29
N VAL A 205 3.32 -1.75 -4.04
CA VAL A 205 4.25 -2.11 -2.96
C VAL A 205 4.20 -3.62 -2.70
N VAL A 206 3.00 -4.18 -2.69
CA VAL A 206 2.73 -5.61 -2.52
C VAL A 206 3.38 -6.43 -3.65
N VAL A 207 3.21 -6.03 -4.91
CA VAL A 207 3.86 -6.68 -6.08
C VAL A 207 5.38 -6.56 -6.04
N LEU A 208 5.91 -5.39 -5.70
CA LEU A 208 7.36 -5.17 -5.56
C LEU A 208 7.96 -6.12 -4.52
N TRP A 209 7.28 -6.28 -3.39
CA TRP A 209 7.69 -7.20 -2.35
C TRP A 209 7.74 -8.65 -2.86
N GLN A 210 6.71 -9.12 -3.59
CA GLN A 210 6.75 -10.47 -4.18
C GLN A 210 7.91 -10.64 -5.16
N LEU A 211 8.13 -9.65 -6.02
CA LEU A 211 9.19 -9.71 -7.01
C LEU A 211 10.57 -9.82 -6.35
N PHE A 212 10.79 -9.13 -5.23
CA PHE A 212 12.11 -9.09 -4.60
C PHE A 212 12.37 -10.21 -3.61
N PHE A 213 11.32 -10.79 -3.01
CA PHE A 213 11.46 -11.73 -1.91
C PHE A 213 10.87 -13.12 -2.17
N LEU A 214 10.05 -13.31 -3.21
CA LEU A 214 9.39 -14.60 -3.49
C LEU A 214 9.75 -15.25 -4.83
N LYS A 215 10.14 -14.48 -5.85
CA LYS A 215 10.56 -15.08 -7.13
C LYS A 215 11.98 -15.65 -7.01
N GLU A 216 12.10 -16.97 -7.13
CA GLU A 216 13.37 -17.62 -7.48
C GLU A 216 13.79 -17.14 -8.87
N GLY A 217 14.88 -16.39 -8.96
CA GLY A 217 15.47 -16.00 -10.24
C GLY A 217 15.86 -14.53 -10.32
N GLY A 218 17.01 -14.22 -9.72
CA GLY A 218 17.69 -12.94 -9.87
C GLY A 218 19.02 -12.98 -9.13
N ASP A 219 19.96 -13.76 -9.68
CA ASP A 219 21.32 -14.04 -9.19
C ASP A 219 21.46 -14.30 -7.68
N GLU A 220 21.47 -15.60 -7.37
CA GLU A 220 21.88 -16.22 -6.10
C GLU A 220 21.06 -15.82 -4.86
N MET A 221 20.07 -16.65 -4.54
CA MET A 221 19.96 -17.41 -3.29
C MET A 221 18.49 -17.73 -3.03
N ALA A 222 18.16 -19.01 -2.89
CA ALA A 222 16.92 -19.44 -2.25
C ALA A 222 16.91 -18.83 -0.84
N PHE A 223 16.00 -17.88 -0.60
CA PHE A 223 15.83 -17.32 0.73
C PHE A 223 14.87 -18.23 1.51
N GLU A 224 15.37 -18.86 2.57
CA GLU A 224 14.49 -19.39 3.61
C GLU A 224 13.89 -18.19 4.35
N LEU A 225 12.69 -17.77 3.95
CA LEU A 225 11.86 -16.90 4.77
C LEU A 225 11.74 -17.56 6.14
N THR A 226 12.27 -16.91 7.18
CA THR A 226 12.09 -17.41 8.55
C THR A 226 10.59 -17.53 8.82
N HIS A 227 10.17 -18.49 9.64
CA HIS A 227 8.74 -18.71 9.91
C HIS A 227 8.01 -17.44 10.36
N GLU A 228 8.63 -16.62 11.21
CA GLU A 228 8.11 -15.32 11.66
C GLU A 228 7.85 -14.35 10.49
N GLN A 229 8.76 -14.30 9.51
CA GLN A 229 8.64 -13.45 8.33
C GLN A 229 7.55 -13.96 7.38
N LEU A 230 7.41 -15.27 7.25
CA LEU A 230 6.32 -15.88 6.49
C LEU A 230 4.96 -15.59 7.13
N GLU A 231 4.86 -15.69 8.45
CA GLU A 231 3.64 -15.37 9.21
C GLU A 231 3.29 -13.89 9.14
N GLU A 232 4.28 -13.02 9.34
CA GLU A 232 4.08 -11.58 9.28
C GLU A 232 3.64 -11.16 7.88
N THR A 233 4.28 -11.70 6.84
CA THR A 233 3.86 -11.57 5.45
C THR A 233 2.44 -12.07 5.29
N GLY A 234 2.13 -13.30 5.70
CA GLY A 234 0.80 -13.89 5.59
C GLY A 234 -0.29 -13.02 6.22
N LYS A 235 -0.01 -12.37 7.36
CA LYS A 235 -0.93 -11.40 7.98
C LYS A 235 -1.14 -10.14 7.14
N ILE A 236 -0.10 -9.61 6.49
CA ILE A 236 -0.23 -8.46 5.56
C ILE A 236 -1.14 -8.80 4.41
N TRP A 237 -0.84 -9.91 3.75
CA TRP A 237 -1.58 -10.37 2.59
C TRP A 237 -3.01 -10.71 2.97
N GLY A 238 -3.19 -11.37 4.12
CA GLY A 238 -4.50 -11.64 4.71
C GLY A 238 -5.29 -10.36 4.98
N ASP A 239 -4.73 -9.42 5.73
CA ASP A 239 -5.40 -8.16 6.05
C ASP A 239 -5.75 -7.34 4.80
N TRP A 240 -4.81 -7.23 3.86
CA TRP A 240 -5.04 -6.53 2.60
C TRP A 240 -6.12 -7.21 1.76
N PHE A 241 -5.99 -8.52 1.56
CA PHE A 241 -6.93 -9.31 0.79
C PHE A 241 -8.33 -9.20 1.41
N LEU A 242 -8.45 -9.36 2.73
CA LEU A 242 -9.73 -9.25 3.45
C LEU A 242 -10.34 -7.85 3.38
N ARG A 243 -9.54 -6.77 3.37
CA ARG A 243 -10.06 -5.39 3.23
C ARG A 243 -10.63 -5.10 1.86
N ASN A 244 -10.07 -5.72 0.82
CA ASN A 244 -10.44 -5.44 -0.57
C ASN A 244 -11.38 -6.50 -1.15
N LEU A 245 -11.58 -7.62 -0.44
CA LEU A 245 -12.50 -8.65 -0.87
C LEU A 245 -13.95 -8.23 -0.57
N PRO A 246 -14.87 -8.35 -1.54
CA PRO A 246 -16.29 -8.14 -1.27
C PRO A 246 -16.79 -9.03 -0.13
N VAL A 247 -17.71 -8.53 0.69
CA VAL A 247 -18.24 -9.28 1.84
C VAL A 247 -18.90 -10.58 1.38
N GLU A 248 -19.54 -10.58 0.21
CA GLU A 248 -20.15 -11.76 -0.42
C GLU A 248 -19.11 -12.85 -0.69
N GLU A 249 -17.92 -12.45 -1.11
CA GLU A 249 -16.80 -13.33 -1.38
C GLU A 249 -16.22 -13.91 -0.08
N ILE A 250 -16.10 -13.09 0.98
CA ILE A 250 -15.71 -13.57 2.31
C ILE A 250 -16.71 -14.62 2.82
N ILE A 251 -18.01 -14.32 2.71
CA ILE A 251 -19.10 -15.20 3.11
C ILE A 251 -19.09 -16.50 2.30
N ARG A 252 -18.72 -16.46 1.01
CA ARG A 252 -18.62 -17.66 0.16
C ARG A 252 -17.51 -18.59 0.62
N HIS A 253 -16.36 -18.05 1.01
CA HIS A 253 -15.19 -18.84 1.40
C HIS A 253 -15.26 -19.36 2.84
N VAL A 254 -15.72 -18.53 3.79
CA VAL A 254 -15.82 -18.91 5.20
C VAL A 254 -17.18 -19.55 5.51
N GLY A 255 -18.22 -19.24 4.75
CA GLY A 255 -19.57 -19.75 5.02
C GLY A 255 -20.31 -18.97 6.12
N ARG A 256 -21.61 -18.74 5.88
CA ARG A 256 -22.45 -17.95 6.79
C ARG A 256 -22.52 -18.53 8.20
N LYS A 257 -22.60 -19.85 8.33
CA LYS A 257 -22.76 -20.51 9.64
C LYS A 257 -21.52 -20.36 10.51
N GLU A 258 -20.34 -20.49 9.92
CA GLU A 258 -19.05 -20.40 10.63
C GLU A 258 -18.80 -18.96 11.11
N ILE A 259 -19.15 -17.97 10.28
CA ILE A 259 -19.12 -16.55 10.67
C ILE A 259 -20.07 -16.30 11.85
N LEU A 260 -21.34 -16.71 11.73
CA LEU A 260 -22.33 -16.48 12.79
C LEU A 260 -21.98 -17.21 14.10
N ALA A 261 -21.30 -18.35 14.02
CA ALA A 261 -20.84 -19.10 15.20
C ALA A 261 -19.79 -18.36 16.03
N GLN A 262 -19.12 -17.33 15.47
CA GLN A 262 -18.16 -16.50 16.22
C GLN A 262 -18.83 -15.43 17.08
N PHE A 263 -20.13 -15.19 16.91
CA PHE A 263 -20.88 -14.18 17.65
C PHE A 263 -21.85 -14.82 18.63
N LYS A 264 -22.07 -14.15 19.76
CA LYS A 264 -23.13 -14.57 20.69
C LYS A 264 -24.49 -14.26 20.06
N PRO A 265 -25.51 -15.15 20.20
CA PRO A 265 -26.84 -14.90 19.66
C PRO A 265 -27.43 -13.55 20.10
N GLU A 266 -27.16 -13.12 21.34
CA GLU A 266 -27.65 -11.86 21.89
C GLU A 266 -27.07 -10.65 21.16
N ASP A 267 -25.77 -10.68 20.79
CA ASP A 267 -25.09 -9.60 20.08
C ASP A 267 -25.62 -9.45 18.65
N ILE A 268 -25.96 -10.57 18.01
CA ILE A 268 -26.60 -10.57 16.68
C ILE A 268 -28.02 -10.00 16.81
N LEU A 269 -28.82 -10.51 17.75
CA LEU A 269 -30.21 -10.09 17.93
C LEU A 269 -30.32 -8.62 18.35
N ALA A 270 -29.34 -8.09 19.08
CA ALA A 270 -29.28 -6.69 19.50
C ALA A 270 -29.36 -5.70 18.33
N GLN A 271 -28.86 -6.09 17.14
CA GLN A 271 -28.88 -5.26 15.93
C GLN A 271 -30.27 -5.13 15.29
N PHE A 272 -31.21 -6.00 15.68
CA PHE A 272 -32.57 -6.01 15.14
C PHE A 272 -33.57 -5.39 16.13
N ASN A 273 -34.60 -4.71 15.62
CA ASN A 273 -35.70 -4.25 16.45
C ASN A 273 -36.60 -5.43 16.89
N PRO A 274 -37.44 -5.29 17.95
CA PRO A 274 -38.25 -6.39 18.46
C PRO A 274 -39.12 -7.08 17.40
N LYS A 275 -39.68 -6.32 16.45
CA LYS A 275 -40.50 -6.89 15.36
C LYS A 275 -39.67 -7.76 14.42
N GLN A 276 -38.45 -7.35 14.08
CA GLN A 276 -37.51 -8.11 13.25
C GLN A 276 -37.02 -9.38 13.95
N ARG A 277 -36.77 -9.32 15.27
CA ARG A 277 -36.34 -10.50 16.05
C ARG A 277 -37.39 -11.62 16.06
N LEU A 278 -38.66 -11.24 16.08
CA LEU A 278 -39.79 -12.18 16.10
C LEU A 278 -40.26 -12.57 14.69
N ALA A 279 -39.70 -11.98 13.63
CA ALA A 279 -40.13 -12.25 12.26
C ALA A 279 -39.83 -13.71 11.87
N GLY A 280 -40.83 -14.39 11.30
CA GLY A 280 -40.72 -15.79 10.90
C GLY A 280 -41.03 -16.82 12.00
N LEU A 281 -41.19 -16.39 13.26
CA LEU A 281 -41.67 -17.23 14.35
C LEU A 281 -43.20 -17.25 14.37
N LYS A 282 -43.79 -18.42 14.65
CA LYS A 282 -45.24 -18.52 14.88
C LYS A 282 -45.57 -17.95 16.25
N ALA A 283 -46.66 -17.20 16.35
CA ALA A 283 -47.13 -16.62 17.62
C ALA A 283 -47.33 -17.69 18.71
N THR A 284 -47.79 -18.89 18.33
CA THR A 284 -47.95 -20.03 19.24
C THR A 284 -46.64 -20.48 19.88
N ASP A 285 -45.55 -20.51 19.11
CA ASP A 285 -44.25 -21.00 19.56
C ASP A 285 -43.59 -20.00 20.50
N ILE A 286 -43.80 -18.70 20.27
CA ILE A 286 -43.38 -17.62 21.17
C ILE A 286 -44.16 -17.72 22.48
N LEU A 287 -45.49 -17.76 22.41
CA LEU A 287 -46.34 -17.79 23.61
C LEU A 287 -46.12 -19.06 24.45
N ALA A 288 -45.75 -20.18 23.81
CA ALA A 288 -45.46 -21.44 24.50
C ALA A 288 -44.33 -21.31 25.55
N GLN A 289 -43.39 -20.39 25.37
CA GLN A 289 -42.28 -20.14 26.30
C GLN A 289 -42.71 -19.44 27.60
N PHE A 290 -43.89 -18.81 27.61
CA PHE A 290 -44.43 -18.10 28.76
C PHE A 290 -45.45 -18.97 29.51
N ASN A 291 -45.56 -18.83 30.83
CA ASN A 291 -46.63 -19.47 31.58
C ASN A 291 -48.00 -18.80 31.25
N PRO A 292 -49.15 -19.44 31.54
CA PRO A 292 -50.46 -18.89 31.21
C PRO A 292 -50.75 -17.51 31.83
N ALA A 293 -50.20 -17.19 33.00
CA ALA A 293 -50.41 -15.90 33.65
C ALA A 293 -49.69 -14.77 32.89
N ASP A 294 -48.44 -15.00 32.48
CA ASP A 294 -47.64 -14.04 31.73
C ASP A 294 -48.19 -13.81 30.32
N ARG A 295 -48.76 -14.83 29.67
CA ARG A 295 -49.43 -14.70 28.36
C ARG A 295 -50.62 -13.74 28.40
N LEU A 296 -51.34 -13.71 29.52
CA LEU A 296 -52.55 -12.89 29.71
C LEU A 296 -52.25 -11.55 30.40
N ALA A 297 -50.99 -11.32 30.81
CA ALA A 297 -50.57 -10.07 31.45
C ALA A 297 -50.77 -8.88 30.50
N GLY A 298 -51.30 -7.77 31.04
CA GLY A 298 -51.63 -6.58 30.25
C GLY A 298 -52.94 -6.64 29.46
N LEU A 299 -53.56 -7.82 29.30
CA LEU A 299 -54.92 -7.92 28.72
C LEU A 299 -55.99 -7.53 29.73
N LYS A 300 -57.00 -6.77 29.29
CA LYS A 300 -58.19 -6.46 30.09
C LYS A 300 -59.02 -7.74 30.29
N PRO A 301 -59.81 -7.85 31.38
CA PRO A 301 -60.63 -9.03 31.63
C PRO A 301 -61.53 -9.43 30.45
N SER A 302 -62.09 -8.48 29.71
CA SER A 302 -62.88 -8.72 28.50
C SER A 302 -62.09 -9.46 27.41
N ASP A 303 -60.84 -9.06 27.18
CA ASP A 303 -59.98 -9.58 26.12
C ASP A 303 -59.47 -10.99 26.45
N ARG A 304 -59.34 -11.31 27.76
CA ARG A 304 -58.98 -12.66 28.22
C ARG A 304 -60.10 -13.68 28.01
N LEU A 305 -61.34 -13.21 28.07
CA LEU A 305 -62.54 -14.02 27.85
C LEU A 305 -62.96 -14.07 26.38
N ALA A 306 -62.32 -13.26 25.52
CA ALA A 306 -62.60 -13.24 24.10
C ALA A 306 -62.30 -14.62 23.48
N GLY A 307 -63.30 -15.20 22.81
CA GLY A 307 -63.22 -16.55 22.23
C GLY A 307 -63.90 -17.64 23.05
N LEU A 308 -64.34 -17.36 24.28
CA LEU A 308 -65.25 -18.22 25.04
C LEU A 308 -66.70 -17.80 24.79
N SER A 309 -67.59 -18.78 24.67
CA SER A 309 -69.03 -18.53 24.62
C SER A 309 -69.58 -18.12 26.00
N PRO A 310 -70.67 -17.35 26.07
CA PRO A 310 -71.34 -17.03 27.34
C PRO A 310 -71.69 -18.29 28.15
N GLN A 311 -72.08 -19.39 27.49
CA GLN A 311 -72.40 -20.64 28.18
C GLN A 311 -71.18 -21.27 28.86
N GLU A 312 -70.00 -21.24 28.22
CA GLU A 312 -68.75 -21.76 28.80
C GLU A 312 -68.32 -20.95 30.02
N ILE A 313 -68.45 -19.62 29.96
CA ILE A 313 -68.14 -18.72 31.08
C ILE A 313 -69.08 -18.97 32.26
N GLU A 314 -70.40 -19.00 32.01
CA GLU A 314 -71.40 -19.29 33.05
C GLU A 314 -71.21 -20.68 33.67
N GLY A 315 -70.88 -21.69 32.85
CA GLY A 315 -70.57 -23.04 33.30
C GLY A 315 -69.38 -23.07 34.26
N TYR A 316 -68.29 -22.38 33.94
CA TYR A 316 -67.12 -22.28 34.81
C TYR A 316 -67.43 -21.52 36.12
N LEU A 317 -68.20 -20.43 36.06
CA LEU A 317 -68.62 -19.68 37.26
C LEU A 317 -69.47 -20.50 38.21
N LYS A 318 -70.37 -21.37 37.70
CA LYS A 318 -71.15 -22.31 38.52
C LYS A 318 -70.24 -23.30 39.24
N LYS A 319 -69.24 -23.86 38.55
CA LYS A 319 -68.25 -24.78 39.13
C LYS A 319 -67.44 -24.11 40.25
N LEU A 320 -66.95 -22.89 40.05
CA LEU A 320 -66.24 -22.13 41.08
C LEU A 320 -67.10 -21.84 42.32
N LYS A 321 -68.38 -21.49 42.13
CA LYS A 321 -69.32 -21.29 43.26
C LYS A 321 -69.53 -22.57 44.07
N GLN A 322 -69.57 -23.73 43.42
CA GLN A 322 -69.70 -25.03 44.10
C GLN A 322 -68.42 -25.42 44.86
N GLU A 323 -67.24 -25.13 44.30
CA GLU A 323 -65.95 -25.39 44.95
C GLU A 323 -65.71 -24.46 46.15
N ASN A 324 -66.15 -23.21 46.10
CA ASN A 324 -66.05 -22.27 47.22
C ASN A 324 -67.10 -22.48 48.32
N ASN A 325 -68.25 -23.10 48.01
CA ASN A 325 -69.25 -23.49 49.01
C ASN A 325 -68.96 -24.85 49.67
N SER A 326 -67.95 -25.59 49.18
CA SER A 326 -67.52 -26.89 49.69
C SER A 326 -66.23 -26.83 50.53
N LYS A 327 -65.71 -25.63 50.80
CA LYS A 327 -64.56 -25.35 51.67
C LYS A 327 -65.02 -24.61 52.92
#